data_AF-A0A8D8VXQ0-F1
#
_entry.id   AF-A0A8D8VXQ0-F1
#
_cell.length_a   1.000
_cell.length_b   1.000
_cell.length_c   1.000
_cell.angle_alpha   90.00
_cell.angle_beta   90.00
_cell.angle_gamma   90.00
#
_symmetry.space_group_name_H-M   'P 1'
#
loop_
_entity.id
_entity.type
_entity.pdbx_description
1 polymer ?
#
loop_
_entity_poly.entity_id
_entity_poly.type
_entity_poly.pdbx_seq_one_letter_code
_entity_poly.pdbx_strand_id
1 'polypeptide(L)'
;MTLKVLELFSGIGGMHFACKEAERLTSSSLQFDIVAAADINTSANSVYKTNFPDTKLMAYNIQDMKVEDLNSLQPDVILMSPPCQPFTRTGLKKDVCDPRCSALSHLTNVIPSITSLQYILLENVKGFELSQSRQAFVEMLSSNGFNYVECLLSPAQFGVPNSRTRYYLIAKKCSEDRQQSRKFGFAYRDGELITQVPQLLTNSPLQVTSFSPLISNMTLLSILDTIDVENTLYIKYRVSIKDLMKRFNVLDIVNTGCSSTNCFTSAYTRYAEGTGSVLSSLEDMDTIEQIINQAKQLVLLQQQQQQQQEKTKDGMDSNPDG
;
A
#
# COMPACT_ATOMS: atom_id res chain seq x y z
N MET A 1 1.83 -0.59 -29.25
CA MET A 1 1.04 0.64 -29.00
C MET A 1 1.69 1.36 -27.83
N THR A 2 1.82 2.68 -27.88
CA THR A 2 2.42 3.46 -26.78
C THR A 2 1.34 4.35 -26.17
N LEU A 3 1.17 4.28 -24.86
CA LEU A 3 0.24 5.09 -24.08
C LEU A 3 1.00 6.13 -23.29
N LYS A 4 0.58 7.40 -23.36
CA LYS A 4 1.12 8.47 -22.54
C LYS A 4 0.51 8.41 -21.14
N VAL A 5 1.36 8.40 -20.13
CA VAL A 5 0.97 8.23 -18.73
C VAL A 5 1.32 9.47 -17.92
N LEU A 6 0.34 9.97 -17.20
CA LEU A 6 0.52 10.94 -16.14
C LEU A 6 0.47 10.23 -14.78
N GLU A 7 1.58 10.26 -14.04
CA GLU A 7 1.69 9.65 -12.72
C GLU A 7 1.50 10.70 -11.62
N LEU A 8 0.37 10.69 -10.93
CA LEU A 8 0.05 11.64 -9.86
C LEU A 8 0.26 11.01 -8.48
N PHE A 9 0.74 11.81 -7.52
CA PHE A 9 1.17 11.31 -6.21
C PHE A 9 2.25 10.22 -6.38
N SER A 10 3.23 10.51 -7.22
CA SER A 10 4.19 9.53 -7.73
C SER A 10 5.06 8.89 -6.65
N GLY A 11 5.26 9.58 -5.51
CA GLY A 11 6.13 9.12 -4.45
C GLY A 11 7.50 8.73 -4.97
N ILE A 12 7.92 7.49 -4.72
CA ILE A 12 9.20 6.93 -5.18
C ILE A 12 9.11 6.21 -6.53
N GLY A 13 7.96 6.25 -7.22
CA GLY A 13 7.77 5.69 -8.56
C GLY A 13 7.22 4.27 -8.60
N GLY A 14 6.35 3.91 -7.65
CA GLY A 14 5.72 2.58 -7.62
C GLY A 14 4.87 2.29 -8.86
N MET A 15 4.11 3.28 -9.35
CA MET A 15 3.31 3.13 -10.57
C MET A 15 4.21 3.09 -11.82
N HIS A 16 5.29 3.87 -11.85
CA HIS A 16 6.30 3.77 -12.91
C HIS A 16 6.90 2.35 -13.01
N PHE A 17 7.33 1.75 -11.89
CA PHE A 17 7.81 0.38 -11.89
C PHE A 17 6.73 -0.62 -12.33
N ALA A 18 5.47 -0.41 -11.94
CA ALA A 18 4.35 -1.24 -12.41
C ALA A 18 4.14 -1.14 -13.93
N CYS A 19 4.31 0.05 -14.53
CA CYS A 19 4.31 0.21 -15.99
C CYS A 19 5.42 -0.62 -16.64
N LYS A 20 6.67 -0.48 -16.19
CA LYS A 20 7.81 -1.27 -16.72
C LYS A 20 7.56 -2.78 -16.64
N GLU A 21 6.99 -3.24 -15.52
CA GLU A 21 6.65 -4.65 -15.36
C GLU A 21 5.50 -5.09 -16.29
N ALA A 22 4.50 -4.23 -16.51
CA ALA A 22 3.44 -4.48 -17.49
C ALA A 22 3.98 -4.54 -18.94
N GLU A 23 4.94 -3.70 -19.31
CA GLU A 23 5.62 -3.78 -20.61
C GLU A 23 6.35 -5.12 -20.76
N ARG A 24 7.05 -5.54 -19.70
CA ARG A 24 7.76 -6.83 -19.66
C ARG A 24 6.78 -7.99 -19.87
N LEU A 25 5.67 -8.01 -19.13
CA LEU A 25 4.64 -9.06 -19.19
C LEU A 25 3.90 -9.12 -20.53
N THR A 26 3.84 -8.00 -21.25
CA THR A 26 3.17 -7.91 -22.57
C THR A 26 4.15 -8.05 -23.74
N SER A 27 5.40 -8.47 -23.48
CA SER A 27 6.46 -8.59 -24.49
C SER A 27 6.60 -7.33 -25.35
N SER A 28 6.47 -6.17 -24.71
CA SER A 28 6.54 -4.83 -25.32
C SER A 28 5.49 -4.53 -26.39
N SER A 29 4.42 -5.33 -26.50
CA SER A 29 3.28 -5.03 -27.37
C SER A 29 2.50 -3.78 -26.91
N LEU A 30 2.53 -3.52 -25.60
CA LEU A 30 2.07 -2.30 -24.96
C LEU A 30 3.25 -1.60 -24.29
N GLN A 31 3.41 -0.31 -24.55
CA GLN A 31 4.43 0.56 -23.97
C GLN A 31 3.76 1.74 -23.25
N PHE A 32 4.41 2.22 -22.20
CA PHE A 32 3.97 3.32 -21.35
C PHE A 32 5.04 4.42 -21.32
N ASP A 33 4.72 5.56 -21.92
CA ASP A 33 5.56 6.76 -21.89
C ASP A 33 5.11 7.65 -20.73
N ILE A 34 5.88 7.70 -19.64
CA ILE A 34 5.57 8.55 -18.49
C ILE A 34 5.89 10.02 -18.82
N VAL A 35 4.92 10.72 -19.40
CA VAL A 35 5.07 12.11 -19.87
C VAL A 35 5.28 13.11 -18.73
N ALA A 36 4.77 12.80 -17.53
CA ALA A 36 5.07 13.51 -16.31
C ALA A 36 4.76 12.67 -15.08
N ALA A 37 5.54 12.88 -14.01
CA ALA A 37 5.27 12.41 -12.67
C ALA A 37 5.16 13.60 -11.71
N ALA A 38 4.26 13.56 -10.74
CA ALA A 38 4.04 14.68 -9.82
C ALA A 38 3.91 14.24 -8.37
N ASP A 39 4.70 14.88 -7.50
CA ASP A 39 4.61 14.76 -6.05
C ASP A 39 5.16 16.03 -5.38
N ILE A 40 4.61 16.40 -4.23
CA ILE A 40 5.05 17.56 -3.45
C ILE A 40 6.25 17.23 -2.54
N ASN A 41 6.46 15.95 -2.22
CA ASN A 41 7.48 15.51 -1.28
C ASN A 41 8.87 15.50 -1.93
N THR A 42 9.74 16.41 -1.48
CA THR A 42 11.10 16.56 -2.03
C THR A 42 11.98 15.34 -1.82
N SER A 43 11.86 14.64 -0.69
CA SER A 43 12.61 13.39 -0.42
C SER A 43 12.18 12.27 -1.36
N ALA A 44 10.87 12.10 -1.57
CA ALA A 44 10.33 11.11 -2.52
C ALA A 44 10.78 11.44 -3.95
N ASN A 45 10.70 12.71 -4.34
CA ASN A 45 11.16 13.21 -5.63
C ASN A 45 12.66 12.94 -5.88
N SER A 46 13.50 13.08 -4.86
CA SER A 46 14.92 12.74 -4.96
C SER A 46 15.14 11.26 -5.28
N VAL A 47 14.40 10.36 -4.63
CA VAL A 47 14.47 8.92 -4.90
C VAL A 47 13.90 8.60 -6.28
N TYR A 48 12.77 9.20 -6.66
CA TYR A 48 12.19 9.05 -7.98
C TYR A 48 13.19 9.43 -9.07
N LYS A 49 13.78 10.63 -8.98
CA LYS A 49 14.72 11.14 -9.98
C LYS A 49 16.01 10.31 -10.08
N THR A 50 16.43 9.70 -8.98
CA THR A 50 17.57 8.77 -8.96
C THR A 50 17.30 7.52 -9.81
N ASN A 51 16.06 7.01 -9.77
CA ASN A 51 15.67 5.81 -10.52
C ASN A 51 15.20 6.12 -11.95
N PHE A 52 14.66 7.32 -12.16
CA PHE A 52 14.07 7.77 -13.43
C PHE A 52 14.59 9.16 -13.81
N PRO A 53 15.89 9.29 -14.15
CA PRO A 53 16.52 10.58 -14.40
C PRO A 53 15.96 11.30 -15.64
N ASP A 54 15.42 10.56 -16.61
CA ASP A 54 14.91 11.12 -17.86
C ASP A 54 13.44 11.54 -17.79
N THR A 55 12.70 11.09 -16.77
CA THR A 55 11.30 11.45 -16.58
C THR A 55 11.14 12.90 -16.14
N LYS A 56 10.16 13.59 -16.72
CA LYS A 56 9.74 14.92 -16.29
C LYS A 56 9.07 14.82 -14.92
N LEU A 57 9.77 15.29 -13.88
CA LEU A 57 9.27 15.31 -12.51
C LEU A 57 8.77 16.71 -12.15
N MET A 58 7.51 16.80 -11.75
CA MET A 58 6.83 18.01 -11.33
C MET A 58 6.74 18.02 -9.81
N ALA A 59 7.64 18.78 -9.16
CA ALA A 59 7.58 19.06 -7.72
C ALA A 59 6.43 20.03 -7.38
N TYR A 60 5.19 19.57 -7.58
CA TYR A 60 3.98 20.38 -7.61
C TYR A 60 3.01 19.91 -6.53
N ASN A 61 2.26 20.86 -5.96
CA ASN A 61 1.01 20.52 -5.30
C ASN A 61 -0.03 20.21 -6.38
N ILE A 62 -0.66 19.04 -6.29
CA ILE A 62 -1.67 18.60 -7.26
C ILE A 62 -2.84 19.60 -7.36
N GLN A 63 -3.13 20.34 -6.29
CA GLN A 63 -4.19 21.37 -6.28
C GLN A 63 -3.87 22.58 -7.18
N ASP A 64 -2.60 22.79 -7.51
CA ASP A 64 -2.16 23.90 -8.36
C ASP A 64 -2.14 23.51 -9.85
N MET A 65 -2.44 22.25 -10.18
CA MET A 65 -2.49 21.79 -11.56
C MET A 65 -3.69 22.38 -12.30
N LYS A 66 -3.41 23.00 -13.45
CA LYS A 66 -4.42 23.60 -14.32
C LYS A 66 -4.77 22.66 -15.48
N VAL A 67 -5.98 22.83 -16.00
CA VAL A 67 -6.50 22.05 -17.12
C VAL A 67 -5.61 22.19 -18.36
N GLU A 68 -5.08 23.39 -18.61
CA GLU A 68 -4.22 23.68 -19.76
C GLU A 68 -2.90 22.92 -19.69
N ASP A 69 -2.28 22.88 -18.51
CA ASP A 69 -1.04 22.14 -18.28
C ASP A 69 -1.23 20.65 -18.54
N LEU A 70 -2.34 20.08 -18.06
CA LEU A 70 -2.66 18.66 -18.22
C LEU A 70 -3.02 18.29 -19.65
N ASN A 71 -3.81 19.12 -20.34
CA ASN A 71 -4.11 18.91 -21.76
C ASN A 71 -2.87 19.05 -22.65
N SER A 72 -1.89 19.87 -22.27
CA SER A 72 -0.61 19.97 -23.01
C SER A 72 0.19 18.67 -23.01
N LEU A 73 0.06 17.87 -21.94
CA LEU A 73 0.71 16.56 -21.81
C LEU A 73 0.00 15.48 -22.65
N GLN A 74 -1.28 15.69 -22.98
CA GLN A 74 -2.14 14.73 -23.69
C GLN A 74 -2.06 13.30 -23.13
N PRO A 75 -2.28 13.09 -21.81
CA PRO A 75 -2.18 11.75 -21.24
C PRO A 75 -3.34 10.86 -21.71
N ASP A 76 -3.02 9.62 -22.09
CA ASP A 76 -4.00 8.55 -22.34
C ASP A 76 -4.41 7.86 -21.04
N VAL A 77 -3.49 7.84 -20.07
CA VAL A 77 -3.62 7.14 -18.79
C VAL A 77 -3.27 8.07 -17.64
N ILE A 78 -4.07 8.06 -16.57
CA ILE A 78 -3.69 8.59 -15.26
C ILE A 78 -3.49 7.43 -14.29
N LEU A 79 -2.32 7.37 -13.65
CA LEU A 79 -2.05 6.49 -12.54
C LEU A 79 -1.92 7.34 -11.28
N MET A 80 -2.62 6.97 -10.20
CA MET A 80 -2.59 7.77 -8.98
C MET A 80 -2.77 6.98 -7.69
N SER A 81 -2.11 7.47 -6.64
CA SER A 81 -2.25 6.99 -5.25
C SER A 81 -2.51 8.18 -4.32
N PRO A 82 -3.69 8.83 -4.40
CA PRO A 82 -3.99 9.99 -3.57
C PRO A 82 -3.89 9.65 -2.08
N PRO A 83 -3.32 10.53 -1.25
CA PRO A 83 -3.13 10.25 0.17
C PRO A 83 -4.46 9.96 0.85
N CYS A 84 -4.58 8.78 1.47
CA CYS A 84 -5.72 8.49 2.32
C CYS A 84 -5.57 9.22 3.65
N GLN A 85 -6.67 9.78 4.11
CA GLN A 85 -6.75 10.45 5.39
C GLN A 85 -7.64 9.75 6.39
N PRO A 86 -7.45 10.00 7.70
CA PRO A 86 -7.97 9.10 8.72
C PRO A 86 -9.49 9.18 8.77
N PHE A 87 -10.13 8.11 8.33
CA PHE A 87 -11.41 7.68 8.87
C PHE A 87 -11.20 7.40 10.35
N THR A 88 -11.31 8.42 11.20
CA THR A 88 -11.38 8.17 12.63
C THR A 88 -12.60 7.29 12.86
N ARG A 89 -12.35 6.05 13.29
CA ARG A 89 -13.34 5.10 13.83
C ARG A 89 -14.16 5.70 14.99
N THR A 90 -13.78 6.87 15.46
CA THR A 90 -14.47 7.75 16.41
C THR A 90 -15.18 8.92 15.70
N GLY A 91 -16.38 8.65 15.19
CA GLY A 91 -17.56 9.50 15.46
C GLY A 91 -17.67 10.94 14.93
N LEU A 92 -16.76 11.48 14.12
CA LEU A 92 -16.89 12.85 13.60
C LEU A 92 -16.84 12.88 12.07
N LYS A 93 -18.03 12.89 11.46
CA LYS A 93 -18.30 13.20 10.05
C LYS A 93 -17.86 14.63 9.71
N LYS A 94 -16.55 14.88 9.60
CA LYS A 94 -15.97 16.15 9.12
C LYS A 94 -15.12 15.94 7.85
N ASP A 95 -15.54 15.00 7.00
CA ASP A 95 -14.81 14.61 5.79
C ASP A 95 -14.67 15.71 4.73
N VAL A 96 -15.42 16.82 4.85
CA VAL A 96 -15.52 17.86 3.81
C VAL A 96 -14.52 19.02 4.01
N CYS A 97 -13.87 19.13 5.17
CA CYS A 97 -13.02 20.29 5.49
C CYS A 97 -11.52 19.98 5.62
N ASP A 98 -11.05 18.77 5.27
CA ASP A 98 -9.62 18.47 5.36
C ASP A 98 -8.85 18.92 4.09
N PRO A 99 -7.84 19.81 4.21
CA PRO A 99 -7.01 20.31 3.11
C PRO A 99 -6.20 19.25 2.34
N ARG A 100 -6.22 17.99 2.77
CA ARG A 100 -5.58 16.89 2.02
C ARG A 100 -6.59 15.94 1.34
N CYS A 101 -7.91 16.09 1.57
CA CYS A 101 -8.98 15.53 0.71
C CYS A 101 -9.22 16.40 -0.53
N SER A 102 -8.82 17.67 -0.45
CA SER A 102 -8.97 18.63 -1.54
C SER A 102 -8.18 18.26 -2.79
N ALA A 103 -7.10 17.48 -2.70
CA ALA A 103 -6.34 17.08 -3.88
C ALA A 103 -7.14 16.14 -4.80
N LEU A 104 -7.78 15.10 -4.24
CA LEU A 104 -8.64 14.22 -5.05
C LEU A 104 -9.91 14.95 -5.49
N SER A 105 -10.47 15.81 -4.64
CA SER A 105 -11.62 16.65 -5.02
C SER A 105 -11.27 17.64 -6.16
N HIS A 106 -10.09 18.25 -6.13
CA HIS A 106 -9.59 19.07 -7.23
C HIS A 106 -9.50 18.25 -8.52
N LEU A 107 -8.94 17.05 -8.45
CA LEU A 107 -8.88 16.13 -9.58
C LEU A 107 -10.27 15.77 -10.14
N THR A 108 -11.32 15.65 -9.31
CA THR A 108 -12.68 15.45 -9.82
C THR A 108 -13.19 16.61 -10.68
N ASN A 109 -12.70 17.83 -10.46
CA ASN A 109 -13.07 18.99 -11.29
C ASN A 109 -12.26 19.06 -12.58
N VAL A 110 -11.01 18.58 -12.54
CA VAL A 110 -10.04 18.77 -13.63
C VAL A 110 -10.02 17.60 -14.62
N ILE A 111 -10.11 16.36 -14.14
CA ILE A 111 -10.09 15.14 -14.97
C ILE A 111 -11.12 15.18 -16.12
N PRO A 112 -12.37 15.62 -15.91
CA PRO A 112 -13.36 15.74 -16.99
C PRO A 112 -12.90 16.57 -18.20
N SER A 113 -12.03 17.55 -17.95
CA SER A 113 -11.56 18.48 -18.98
C SER A 113 -10.35 17.96 -19.76
N ILE A 114 -9.83 16.77 -19.43
CA ILE A 114 -8.70 16.14 -20.13
C ILE A 114 -9.24 15.30 -21.28
N THR A 115 -9.07 15.80 -22.50
CA THR A 115 -9.75 15.24 -23.69
C THR A 115 -9.17 13.91 -24.16
N SER A 116 -7.84 13.74 -24.08
CA SER A 116 -7.12 12.53 -24.50
C SER A 116 -7.37 11.33 -23.58
N LEU A 117 -7.76 11.55 -22.33
CA LEU A 117 -7.78 10.54 -21.28
C LEU A 117 -8.72 9.39 -21.60
N GLN A 118 -8.18 8.16 -21.60
CA GLN A 118 -8.92 6.93 -21.84
C GLN A 118 -8.96 6.00 -20.63
N TYR A 119 -7.91 6.01 -19.79
CA TYR A 119 -7.78 5.07 -18.69
C TYR A 119 -7.37 5.76 -17.39
N ILE A 120 -7.91 5.28 -16.27
CA ILE A 120 -7.50 5.73 -14.94
C ILE A 120 -7.27 4.49 -14.08
N LEU A 121 -6.18 4.47 -13.32
CA LEU A 121 -5.96 3.54 -12.22
C LEU A 121 -5.72 4.34 -10.95
N LEU A 122 -6.56 4.08 -9.95
CA LEU A 122 -6.46 4.68 -8.62
C LEU A 122 -6.17 3.58 -7.61
N GLU A 123 -5.12 3.74 -6.81
CA GLU A 123 -4.89 2.93 -5.61
C GLU A 123 -5.22 3.72 -4.35
N ASN A 124 -5.79 3.03 -3.36
CA ASN A 124 -6.08 3.60 -2.06
C ASN A 124 -6.08 2.53 -0.95
N VAL A 125 -6.26 2.94 0.31
CA VAL A 125 -6.33 2.00 1.42
C VAL A 125 -7.67 1.27 1.49
N LYS A 126 -7.69 0.11 2.15
CA LYS A 126 -8.93 -0.55 2.54
C LYS A 126 -9.78 0.37 3.42
N GLY A 127 -11.07 0.48 3.11
CA GLY A 127 -12.03 1.40 3.72
C GLY A 127 -12.37 2.60 2.83
N PHE A 128 -11.53 2.91 1.83
CA PHE A 128 -11.81 3.98 0.87
C PHE A 128 -13.09 3.72 0.06
N GLU A 129 -13.44 2.45 -0.19
CA GLU A 129 -14.67 2.03 -0.88
C GLU A 129 -15.95 2.50 -0.19
N LEU A 130 -15.88 2.87 1.10
CA LEU A 130 -17.01 3.38 1.88
C LEU A 130 -17.01 4.92 2.01
N SER A 131 -16.06 5.60 1.38
CA SER A 131 -15.82 7.02 1.60
C SER A 131 -16.65 7.94 0.70
N GLN A 132 -16.91 9.16 1.18
CA GLN A 132 -17.54 10.21 0.37
C GLN A 132 -16.66 10.61 -0.81
N SER A 133 -15.33 10.62 -0.64
CA SER A 133 -14.38 10.91 -1.72
C SER A 133 -14.46 9.89 -2.85
N ARG A 134 -14.59 8.60 -2.50
CA ARG A 134 -14.84 7.53 -3.49
C ARG A 134 -16.17 7.77 -4.20
N GLN A 135 -17.22 8.10 -3.46
CA GLN A 135 -18.54 8.33 -4.05
C GLN A 135 -18.51 9.47 -5.07
N ALA A 136 -17.94 10.62 -4.70
CA ALA A 136 -17.79 11.77 -5.59
C ALA A 136 -16.92 11.43 -6.82
N PHE A 137 -15.86 10.65 -6.64
CA PHE A 137 -14.99 10.24 -7.74
C PHE A 137 -15.71 9.33 -8.73
N VAL A 138 -16.47 8.35 -8.25
CA VAL A 138 -17.26 7.43 -9.09
C VAL A 138 -18.41 8.13 -9.81
N GLU A 139 -19.06 9.09 -9.16
CA GLU A 139 -20.08 9.94 -9.79
C GLU A 139 -19.48 10.74 -10.94
N MET A 140 -18.33 11.39 -10.71
CA MET A 140 -17.58 12.09 -11.75
C MET A 140 -17.25 11.16 -12.92
N LEU A 141 -16.74 9.96 -12.67
CA LEU A 141 -16.43 9.00 -13.73
C LEU A 141 -17.67 8.65 -14.56
N SER A 142 -18.78 8.34 -13.89
CA SER A 142 -20.02 7.90 -14.52
C SER A 142 -20.64 9.03 -15.38
N SER A 143 -20.66 10.26 -14.85
CA SER A 143 -21.14 11.44 -15.57
C SER A 143 -20.26 11.82 -16.78
N ASN A 144 -19.02 11.37 -16.83
CA ASN A 144 -18.07 11.64 -17.90
C ASN A 144 -17.81 10.43 -18.82
N GLY A 145 -18.71 9.44 -18.80
CA GLY A 145 -18.71 8.32 -19.75
C GLY A 145 -17.64 7.25 -19.47
N PHE A 146 -17.08 7.20 -18.27
CA PHE A 146 -16.19 6.12 -17.86
C PHE A 146 -16.99 4.94 -17.31
N ASN A 147 -16.63 3.74 -17.72
CA ASN A 147 -16.96 2.53 -16.98
C ASN A 147 -15.82 2.21 -16.01
N TYR A 148 -16.12 1.64 -14.85
CA TYR A 148 -15.12 1.33 -13.84
C TYR A 148 -15.38 -0.01 -13.15
N VAL A 149 -14.32 -0.55 -12.56
CA VAL A 149 -14.34 -1.72 -11.69
C VAL A 149 -13.51 -1.41 -10.45
N GLU A 150 -13.94 -1.96 -9.32
CA GLU A 150 -13.26 -1.79 -8.04
C GLU A 150 -12.80 -3.14 -7.50
N CYS A 151 -11.63 -3.13 -6.87
CA CYS A 151 -11.02 -4.31 -6.30
C CYS A 151 -10.45 -4.03 -4.89
N LEU A 152 -10.52 -5.01 -3.99
CA LEU A 152 -9.72 -5.09 -2.77
C LEU A 152 -8.77 -6.27 -2.89
N LEU A 153 -7.50 -6.00 -3.21
CA LEU A 153 -6.50 -7.02 -3.48
C LEU A 153 -5.31 -6.91 -2.53
N SER A 154 -4.66 -8.04 -2.24
CA SER A 154 -3.44 -8.13 -1.43
C SER A 154 -2.34 -8.84 -2.20
N PRO A 155 -1.06 -8.43 -2.09
CA PRO A 155 0.08 -9.16 -2.67
C PRO A 155 0.13 -10.64 -2.29
N ALA A 156 -0.37 -11.00 -1.10
CA ALA A 156 -0.50 -12.40 -0.66
C ALA A 156 -1.30 -13.28 -1.65
N GLN A 157 -2.29 -12.71 -2.36
CA GLN A 157 -3.06 -13.45 -3.37
C GLN A 157 -2.25 -13.75 -4.63
N PHE A 158 -1.12 -13.07 -4.81
CA PHE A 158 -0.18 -13.26 -5.91
C PHE A 158 1.06 -14.07 -5.49
N GLY A 159 1.08 -14.63 -4.27
CA GLY A 159 2.21 -15.41 -3.75
C GLY A 159 3.33 -14.58 -3.10
N VAL A 160 3.17 -13.26 -2.98
CA VAL A 160 4.14 -12.39 -2.30
C VAL A 160 3.96 -12.51 -0.78
N PRO A 161 5.03 -12.74 0.01
CA PRO A 161 4.93 -13.00 1.45
C PRO A 161 4.75 -11.71 2.27
N ASN A 162 3.76 -10.90 1.89
CA ASN A 162 3.39 -9.67 2.59
C ASN A 162 1.89 -9.39 2.50
N SER A 163 1.30 -9.08 3.65
CA SER A 163 -0.08 -8.63 3.77
C SER A 163 -0.15 -7.13 3.49
N ARG A 164 -0.74 -6.75 2.36
CA ARG A 164 -0.96 -5.33 2.02
C ARG A 164 -2.23 -5.16 1.21
N THR A 165 -3.37 -5.41 1.84
CA THR A 165 -4.67 -5.17 1.19
C THR A 165 -4.84 -3.70 0.83
N ARG A 166 -5.18 -3.45 -0.43
CA ARG A 166 -5.43 -2.12 -0.99
C ARG A 166 -6.68 -2.13 -1.87
N TYR A 167 -7.34 -0.98 -1.87
CA TYR A 167 -8.39 -0.64 -2.81
C TYR A 167 -7.76 -0.25 -4.14
N TYR A 168 -8.31 -0.75 -5.23
CA TYR A 168 -7.98 -0.36 -6.58
C TYR A 168 -9.26 -0.01 -7.32
N LEU A 169 -9.23 1.06 -8.10
CA LEU A 169 -10.26 1.37 -9.08
C LEU A 169 -9.60 1.49 -10.45
N ILE A 170 -10.15 0.75 -11.41
CA ILE A 170 -9.73 0.80 -12.81
C ILE A 170 -10.90 1.36 -13.61
N ALA A 171 -10.68 2.47 -14.31
CA ALA A 171 -11.69 3.09 -15.15
C ALA A 171 -11.22 3.18 -16.60
N LYS A 172 -12.18 3.07 -17.51
CA LYS A 172 -11.99 3.13 -18.96
C LYS A 172 -13.10 3.95 -19.60
N LYS A 173 -12.72 4.90 -20.45
CA LYS A 173 -13.67 5.73 -21.20
C LYS A 173 -14.39 4.87 -22.23
N CYS A 174 -15.72 4.98 -22.27
CA CYS A 174 -16.56 4.22 -23.19
C CYS A 174 -16.89 5.08 -24.40
N SER A 175 -16.60 4.60 -25.60
CA SER A 175 -17.12 5.22 -26.82
C SER A 175 -18.60 4.88 -26.97
N GLU A 176 -19.45 5.86 -27.30
CA GLU A 176 -20.90 5.70 -27.46
C GLU A 176 -21.28 4.54 -28.42
N ASP A 177 -20.43 4.24 -29.40
CA ASP A 177 -20.70 3.26 -30.46
C ASP A 177 -20.39 1.79 -30.15
N ARG A 178 -19.85 1.44 -28.96
CA ARG A 178 -19.42 0.05 -28.71
C ARG A 178 -19.80 -0.44 -27.31
N GLN A 179 -20.82 -1.28 -27.20
CA GLN A 179 -21.06 -2.06 -25.96
C GLN A 179 -19.84 -2.90 -25.55
N GLN A 180 -19.04 -3.34 -26.53
CA GLN A 180 -17.76 -4.02 -26.30
C GLN A 180 -16.72 -3.12 -25.58
N SER A 181 -16.78 -1.80 -25.74
CA SER A 181 -15.82 -0.86 -25.14
C SER A 181 -15.92 -0.82 -23.61
N ARG A 182 -17.11 -1.13 -23.07
CA ARG A 182 -17.40 -1.13 -21.63
C ARG A 182 -16.72 -2.29 -20.90
N LYS A 183 -16.45 -3.42 -21.57
CA LYS A 183 -15.97 -4.63 -20.90
C LYS A 183 -14.47 -4.60 -20.68
N PHE A 184 -14.06 -4.92 -19.46
CA PHE A 184 -12.67 -5.23 -19.10
C PHE A 184 -12.29 -6.63 -19.59
N GLY A 185 -10.98 -6.89 -19.70
CA GLY A 185 -10.43 -8.17 -20.17
C GLY A 185 -10.56 -9.35 -19.18
N PHE A 186 -11.40 -9.22 -18.15
CA PHE A 186 -11.64 -10.19 -17.09
C PHE A 186 -13.12 -10.19 -16.69
N ALA A 187 -13.58 -11.25 -16.03
CA ALA A 187 -14.96 -11.35 -15.56
C ALA A 187 -15.20 -10.47 -14.31
N TYR A 188 -16.30 -9.72 -14.30
CA TYR A 188 -16.76 -8.91 -13.16
C TYR A 188 -18.29 -8.72 -13.24
N ARG A 189 -18.90 -8.30 -12.12
CA ARG A 189 -20.30 -7.84 -12.08
C ARG A 189 -20.34 -6.35 -11.79
N ASP A 190 -21.25 -5.65 -12.45
CA ASP A 190 -21.38 -4.20 -12.27
C ASP A 190 -21.74 -3.87 -10.81
N GLY A 191 -20.97 -2.95 -10.21
CA GLY A 191 -21.13 -2.52 -8.82
C GLY A 191 -20.60 -3.49 -7.76
N GLU A 192 -20.01 -4.63 -8.14
CA GLU A 192 -19.40 -5.57 -7.20
C GLU A 192 -17.94 -5.20 -6.91
N LEU A 193 -17.58 -5.22 -5.63
CA LEU A 193 -16.20 -5.08 -5.19
C LEU A 193 -15.46 -6.42 -5.31
N ILE A 194 -14.50 -6.49 -6.22
CA ILE A 194 -13.72 -7.71 -6.49
C ILE A 194 -12.73 -7.94 -5.35
N THR A 195 -12.86 -9.04 -4.61
CA THR A 195 -11.97 -9.36 -3.47
C THR A 195 -10.96 -10.46 -3.78
N GLN A 196 -11.03 -11.07 -4.96
CA GLN A 196 -10.12 -12.12 -5.42
C GLN A 196 -9.55 -11.74 -6.77
N VAL A 197 -8.33 -12.21 -7.09
CA VAL A 197 -7.69 -11.91 -8.36
C VAL A 197 -8.60 -12.35 -9.52
N PRO A 198 -9.05 -11.43 -10.38
CA PRO A 198 -10.00 -11.77 -11.42
C PRO A 198 -9.33 -12.61 -12.51
N GLN A 199 -10.03 -13.62 -13.01
CA GLN A 199 -9.53 -14.46 -14.10
C GLN A 199 -9.66 -13.71 -15.44
N LEU A 200 -8.57 -13.68 -16.20
CA LEU A 200 -8.54 -13.12 -17.54
C LEU A 200 -9.43 -13.93 -18.49
N LEU A 201 -10.11 -13.24 -19.41
CA LEU A 201 -10.89 -13.89 -20.46
C LEU A 201 -9.95 -14.50 -21.51
N THR A 202 -10.24 -15.74 -21.93
CA THR A 202 -9.41 -16.54 -22.86
C THR A 202 -9.18 -15.92 -24.24
N ASN A 203 -9.99 -14.93 -24.63
CA ASN A 203 -9.93 -14.25 -25.92
C ASN A 203 -9.26 -12.86 -25.85
N SER A 204 -8.49 -12.56 -24.80
CA SER A 204 -7.78 -11.28 -24.70
C SER A 204 -6.71 -11.14 -25.81
N PRO A 205 -6.67 -10.02 -26.54
CA PRO A 205 -5.66 -9.80 -27.59
C PRO A 205 -4.24 -9.64 -27.04
N LEU A 206 -4.11 -9.35 -25.74
CA LEU A 206 -2.82 -9.41 -25.04
C LEU A 206 -2.56 -10.87 -24.67
N GLN A 207 -1.72 -11.54 -25.46
CA GLN A 207 -1.10 -12.79 -25.05
C GLN A 207 -0.13 -12.45 -23.91
N VAL A 208 -0.61 -12.60 -22.67
CA VAL A 208 0.25 -12.52 -21.49
C VAL A 208 1.14 -13.76 -21.53
N THR A 209 2.35 -13.61 -22.07
CA THR A 209 3.24 -14.72 -22.45
C THR A 209 3.78 -15.49 -21.24
N SER A 210 3.78 -14.85 -20.07
CA SER A 210 4.09 -15.50 -18.80
C SER A 210 3.50 -14.70 -17.64
N PHE A 211 2.19 -14.79 -17.41
CA PHE A 211 1.77 -14.81 -16.01
C PHE A 211 2.19 -16.21 -15.55
N SER A 212 3.48 -16.39 -15.25
CA SER A 212 3.80 -17.17 -14.07
C SER A 212 3.42 -16.19 -12.98
N PRO A 213 2.18 -16.25 -12.44
CA PRO A 213 1.96 -15.55 -11.20
C PRO A 213 3.11 -16.02 -10.28
N LEU A 214 3.56 -15.16 -9.38
CA LEU A 214 4.55 -15.54 -8.37
C LEU A 214 4.00 -16.63 -7.42
N ILE A 215 3.06 -17.50 -7.86
CA ILE A 215 2.59 -18.78 -7.30
C ILE A 215 3.72 -19.81 -7.35
N SER A 216 4.92 -19.42 -6.96
CA SER A 216 5.76 -20.26 -6.14
C SER A 216 5.51 -19.81 -4.71
N ASN A 217 5.31 -20.71 -3.76
CA ASN A 217 5.20 -20.37 -2.34
C ASN A 217 6.48 -19.65 -1.86
N MET A 218 6.59 -18.34 -2.11
CA MET A 218 7.74 -17.55 -1.72
C MET A 218 7.74 -17.49 -0.20
N THR A 219 8.86 -17.84 0.39
CA THR A 219 9.12 -17.61 1.80
C THR A 219 9.96 -16.35 1.94
N LEU A 220 10.07 -15.81 3.16
CA LEU A 220 10.92 -14.66 3.42
C LEU A 220 12.37 -14.91 3.01
N LEU A 221 12.87 -16.15 3.08
CA LEU A 221 14.20 -16.51 2.60
C LEU A 221 14.48 -16.04 1.16
N SER A 222 13.47 -16.05 0.29
CA SER A 222 13.62 -15.67 -1.12
C SER A 222 13.83 -14.15 -1.36
N ILE A 223 13.56 -13.32 -0.35
CA ILE A 223 13.62 -11.85 -0.47
C ILE A 223 14.61 -11.19 0.49
N LEU A 224 15.27 -11.97 1.36
CA LEU A 224 16.23 -11.43 2.32
C LEU A 224 17.58 -11.16 1.67
N ASP A 225 18.14 -9.97 1.94
CA ASP A 225 19.49 -9.60 1.51
C ASP A 225 20.56 -10.52 2.14
N THR A 226 20.32 -10.96 3.37
CA THR A 226 21.22 -11.85 4.12
C THR A 226 20.49 -12.53 5.28
N ILE A 227 20.96 -13.73 5.63
CA ILE A 227 20.57 -14.48 6.85
C ILE A 227 21.73 -14.59 7.84
N ASP A 228 22.90 -14.05 7.48
CA ASP A 228 24.10 -14.10 8.31
C ASP A 228 23.97 -13.07 9.44
N VAL A 229 23.94 -13.56 10.67
CA VAL A 229 23.80 -12.74 11.89
C VAL A 229 25.04 -11.87 12.16
N GLU A 230 26.18 -12.20 11.55
CA GLU A 230 27.41 -11.42 11.62
C GLU A 230 27.49 -10.36 10.52
N ASN A 231 26.52 -10.34 9.59
CA ASN A 231 26.50 -9.36 8.51
C ASN A 231 26.25 -7.94 9.04
N THR A 232 26.95 -6.96 8.45
CA THR A 232 26.82 -5.54 8.82
C THR A 232 25.39 -5.00 8.75
N LEU A 233 24.57 -5.46 7.78
CA LEU A 233 23.17 -5.09 7.68
C LEU A 233 22.36 -5.68 8.84
N TYR A 234 22.57 -6.95 9.18
CA TYR A 234 21.89 -7.59 10.31
C TYR A 234 22.19 -6.85 11.61
N ILE A 235 23.48 -6.58 11.88
CA ILE A 235 23.92 -5.85 13.08
C ILE A 235 23.31 -4.45 13.14
N LYS A 236 23.26 -3.74 11.99
CA LYS A 236 22.70 -2.38 11.90
C LYS A 236 21.21 -2.32 12.20
N TYR A 237 20.44 -3.31 11.74
CA TYR A 237 18.98 -3.32 11.85
C TYR A 237 18.42 -4.21 12.97
N ARG A 238 19.31 -4.83 13.77
CA ARG A 238 18.93 -5.66 14.90
C ARG A 238 18.09 -4.86 15.91
N VAL A 239 16.95 -5.43 16.31
CA VAL A 239 16.13 -4.88 17.40
C VAL A 239 16.96 -4.85 18.68
N SER A 240 17.05 -3.67 19.31
CA SER A 240 17.83 -3.52 20.54
C SER A 240 17.27 -4.40 21.65
N ILE A 241 18.13 -4.95 22.52
CA ILE A 241 17.69 -5.76 23.67
C ILE A 241 16.71 -4.96 24.54
N LYS A 242 16.96 -3.65 24.69
CA LYS A 242 16.09 -2.75 25.45
C LYS A 242 14.68 -2.67 24.85
N ASP A 243 14.55 -2.54 23.54
CA ASP A 243 13.25 -2.43 22.88
C ASP A 243 12.56 -3.79 22.84
N LEU A 244 13.31 -4.87 22.59
CA LEU A 244 12.80 -6.24 22.65
C LEU A 244 12.19 -6.53 24.03
N MET A 245 12.95 -6.32 25.12
CA MET A 245 12.44 -6.56 26.49
C MET A 245 11.19 -5.73 26.83
N LYS A 246 11.06 -4.54 26.24
CA LYS A 246 9.93 -3.63 26.48
C LYS A 246 8.71 -3.90 25.62
N ARG A 247 8.87 -4.56 24.47
CA ARG A 247 7.85 -4.59 23.40
C ARG A 247 7.66 -5.96 22.76
N PHE A 248 8.39 -7.00 23.16
CA PHE A 248 8.30 -8.33 22.56
C PHE A 248 6.86 -8.88 22.50
N ASN A 249 5.99 -8.48 23.43
CA ASN A 249 4.60 -8.92 23.50
C ASN A 249 3.69 -8.35 22.41
N VAL A 250 4.10 -7.27 21.73
CA VAL A 250 3.34 -6.63 20.64
C VAL A 250 4.03 -6.73 19.29
N LEU A 251 5.24 -7.32 19.25
CA LEU A 251 5.95 -7.58 18.01
C LEU A 251 5.33 -8.79 17.31
N ASP A 252 5.09 -8.64 16.01
CA ASP A 252 4.84 -9.76 15.12
C ASP A 252 6.18 -10.32 14.65
N ILE A 253 6.57 -11.49 15.16
CA ILE A 253 7.88 -12.09 14.91
C ILE A 253 7.73 -13.20 13.87
N VAL A 254 8.52 -13.12 12.80
CA VAL A 254 8.54 -14.07 11.68
C VAL A 254 9.93 -14.66 11.50
N ASN A 255 10.07 -15.77 10.79
CA ASN A 255 11.34 -16.36 10.41
C ASN A 255 11.48 -16.50 8.89
N THR A 256 12.62 -17.02 8.43
CA THR A 256 12.93 -17.20 7.00
C THR A 256 11.96 -18.13 6.26
N GLY A 257 11.32 -19.06 6.98
CA GLY A 257 10.35 -20.02 6.45
C GLY A 257 8.93 -19.46 6.35
N CYS A 258 8.62 -18.33 6.98
CA CYS A 258 7.30 -17.71 6.89
C CYS A 258 6.95 -17.31 5.44
N SER A 259 5.69 -17.51 5.06
CA SER A 259 5.13 -17.12 3.76
C SER A 259 4.29 -15.85 3.83
N SER A 260 4.34 -15.13 4.95
CA SER A 260 3.62 -13.86 5.13
C SER A 260 4.29 -13.00 6.18
N THR A 261 4.05 -11.70 6.06
CA THR A 261 4.38 -10.64 7.03
C THR A 261 3.20 -9.69 7.15
N ASN A 262 3.15 -8.96 8.27
CA ASN A 262 2.25 -7.84 8.45
C ASN A 262 2.58 -6.67 7.51
N CYS A 263 1.59 -5.80 7.28
CA CYS A 263 1.73 -4.63 6.42
C CYS A 263 2.78 -3.65 6.97
N PHE A 264 3.79 -3.33 6.17
CA PHE A 264 4.73 -2.27 6.50
C PHE A 264 4.08 -0.89 6.35
N THR A 265 4.12 -0.10 7.43
CA THR A 265 3.63 1.28 7.47
C THR A 265 4.79 2.27 7.47
N SER A 266 4.51 3.55 7.22
CA SER A 266 5.52 4.61 7.29
C SER A 266 6.17 4.77 8.67
N ALA A 267 5.57 4.16 9.70
CA ALA A 267 6.00 4.22 11.10
C ALA A 267 6.79 2.98 11.54
N TYR A 268 7.09 2.06 10.61
CA TYR A 268 7.98 0.93 10.86
C TYR A 268 9.30 1.40 11.47
N THR A 269 9.85 0.57 12.36
CA THR A 269 10.99 0.86 13.26
C THR A 269 10.79 1.98 14.30
N ARG A 270 9.75 2.81 14.20
CA ARG A 270 9.44 3.86 15.21
C ARG A 270 8.43 3.41 16.25
N TYR A 271 7.47 2.57 15.87
CA TYR A 271 6.52 1.95 16.78
C TYR A 271 6.57 0.43 16.63
N ALA A 272 6.40 -0.27 17.75
CA ALA A 272 6.52 -1.73 17.80
C ALA A 272 5.27 -2.46 17.28
N GLU A 273 4.08 -1.93 17.57
CA GLU A 273 2.82 -2.58 17.24
C GLU A 273 2.25 -2.07 15.92
N GLY A 274 1.77 -2.98 15.06
CA GLY A 274 0.97 -2.65 13.88
C GLY A 274 1.72 -1.91 12.77
N THR A 275 3.06 -1.93 12.76
CA THR A 275 3.86 -1.23 11.75
C THR A 275 4.59 -2.15 10.77
N GLY A 276 4.64 -3.45 11.05
CA GLY A 276 5.31 -4.48 10.26
C GLY A 276 5.81 -5.63 11.13
N SER A 277 6.18 -6.75 10.51
CA SER A 277 6.81 -7.88 11.20
C SER A 277 8.30 -7.64 11.44
N VAL A 278 8.88 -8.28 12.45
CA VAL A 278 10.33 -8.34 12.67
C VAL A 278 10.87 -9.74 12.42
N LEU A 279 12.05 -9.83 11.82
CA LEU A 279 12.68 -11.11 11.49
C LEU A 279 13.46 -11.67 12.69
N SER A 280 13.21 -12.94 13.01
CA SER A 280 13.99 -13.76 13.93
C SER A 280 15.07 -14.53 13.18
N SER A 281 16.23 -14.70 13.81
CA SER A 281 17.28 -15.62 13.33
C SER A 281 17.02 -17.08 13.71
N LEU A 282 15.99 -17.35 14.51
CA LEU A 282 15.61 -18.72 14.87
C LEU A 282 14.76 -19.34 13.76
N GLU A 283 15.11 -20.56 13.34
CA GLU A 283 14.43 -21.27 12.26
C GLU A 283 13.11 -21.90 12.69
N ASP A 284 12.94 -22.21 13.98
CA ASP A 284 11.76 -22.89 14.50
C ASP A 284 10.79 -21.89 15.16
N MET A 285 9.57 -21.82 14.64
CA MET A 285 8.52 -20.96 15.19
C MET A 285 8.04 -21.45 16.56
N ASP A 286 8.02 -22.77 16.81
CA ASP A 286 7.60 -23.31 18.10
C ASP A 286 8.55 -22.86 19.21
N THR A 287 9.85 -22.90 18.94
CA THR A 287 10.87 -22.35 19.83
C THR A 287 10.68 -20.85 20.08
N ILE A 288 10.40 -20.06 19.04
CA ILE A 288 10.12 -18.62 19.19
C ILE A 288 8.91 -18.39 20.11
N GLU A 289 7.81 -19.11 19.88
CA GLU A 289 6.60 -18.99 20.67
C GLU A 289 6.84 -19.41 22.13
N GLN A 290 7.58 -20.48 22.37
CA GLN A 290 7.96 -20.92 23.71
C GLN A 290 8.77 -19.85 24.44
N ILE A 291 9.77 -19.24 23.80
CA ILE A 291 10.57 -18.16 24.38
C ILE A 291 9.70 -16.96 24.74
N ILE A 292 8.80 -16.55 23.83
CA ILE A 292 7.86 -15.43 24.07
C ILE A 292 6.94 -15.74 25.25
N ASN A 293 6.41 -16.97 25.34
CA ASN A 293 5.52 -17.39 26.41
C ASN A 293 6.23 -17.44 27.77
N GLN A 294 7.46 -17.97 27.82
CA GLN A 294 8.29 -17.94 29.02
C GLN A 294 8.60 -16.50 29.45
N ALA A 295 8.96 -15.62 28.51
CA ALA A 295 9.19 -14.20 28.81
C ALA A 295 7.93 -13.52 29.38
N LYS A 296 6.74 -13.79 28.83
CA LYS A 296 5.45 -13.29 29.37
C LYS A 296 5.23 -13.75 30.82
N GLN A 297 5.48 -15.03 31.12
CA GLN A 297 5.33 -15.58 32.46
C GLN A 297 6.29 -14.92 33.46
N LEU A 298 7.55 -14.71 33.08
CA LEU A 298 8.54 -14.04 33.93
C LEU A 298 8.16 -12.59 34.24
N VAL A 299 7.65 -11.85 33.25
CA VAL A 299 7.17 -10.48 33.48
C VAL A 299 5.98 -10.46 34.45
N LEU A 300 5.04 -11.40 34.31
CA LEU A 300 3.89 -11.51 35.21
C LEU A 300 4.33 -11.84 36.65
N LEU A 301 5.29 -12.76 36.82
CA LEU A 301 5.85 -13.12 38.13
C LEU A 301 6.55 -11.92 38.78
N GLN A 302 7.33 -11.15 38.03
CA GLN A 302 7.98 -9.93 38.55
C GLN A 302 6.97 -8.89 39.00
N GLN A 303 5.89 -8.68 38.25
CA GLN A 303 4.82 -7.76 38.63
C GLN A 303 4.11 -8.22 39.91
N GLN A 304 3.85 -9.52 40.06
CA GLN A 304 3.25 -10.08 41.27
C GLN A 304 4.17 -9.92 42.49
N GLN A 305 5.48 -10.15 42.33
CA GLN A 305 6.46 -9.96 43.39
C GLN A 305 6.57 -8.50 43.83
N GLN A 306 6.55 -7.54 42.89
CA GLN A 306 6.54 -6.11 43.19
C GLN A 306 5.29 -5.70 43.98
N GLN A 307 4.10 -6.15 43.55
CA GLN A 307 2.85 -5.89 44.27
C GLN A 307 2.83 -6.49 45.68
N GLN A 308 3.43 -7.67 45.88
CA GLN A 308 3.56 -8.26 47.21
C GLN A 308 4.51 -7.44 48.10
N GLN A 309 5.66 -6.99 47.57
CA GLN A 309 6.61 -6.16 48.31
C GLN A 309 6.03 -4.79 48.70
N GLU A 310 5.25 -4.16 47.82
CA GLU A 310 4.53 -2.90 48.11
C GLU A 310 3.50 -3.10 49.23
N LYS A 311 2.68 -4.15 49.16
CA LYS A 311 1.73 -4.49 50.25
C LYS A 311 2.40 -4.78 51.59
N THR A 312 3.61 -5.33 51.58
CA THR A 312 4.34 -5.63 52.81
C THR A 312 4.96 -4.37 53.43
N LYS A 313 5.30 -3.37 52.62
CA LYS A 313 5.78 -2.06 53.09
C LYS A 313 4.65 -1.20 53.66
N ASP A 314 3.49 -1.17 52.99
CA ASP A 314 2.32 -0.43 53.48
C ASP A 314 1.75 -1.01 54.79
N GLY A 315 1.95 -2.31 55.05
CA GLY A 315 1.59 -2.95 56.31
C GLY A 315 2.58 -2.73 57.46
N MET A 316 3.77 -2.19 57.21
CA MET A 316 4.75 -1.85 58.25
C MET A 316 4.64 -0.40 58.74
N ASP A 317 4.12 0.53 57.93
CA ASP A 317 3.92 1.95 58.31
C ASP A 317 2.60 2.22 59.06
N SER A 318 1.77 1.20 59.31
CA SER A 318 0.51 1.30 60.05
C SER A 318 0.57 0.88 61.52
N ASN A 319 1.74 0.95 62.16
CA ASN A 319 1.88 0.86 63.62
C ASN A 319 2.47 2.16 64.22
N PRO A 320 1.68 3.23 64.39
CA PRO A 320 1.91 4.17 65.47
C PRO A 320 1.18 3.65 66.71
N ASP A 321 1.93 3.14 67.68
CA ASP A 321 1.65 3.20 69.13
C ASP A 321 2.37 2.04 69.85
N GLY A 322 3.61 2.35 70.24
CA GLY A 322 4.18 1.91 71.51
C GLY A 322 4.14 3.09 72.48
#